data_AF-A0A842NKX2-F1
#
_entry.id   AF-A0A842NKX2-F1
#
_cell.length_a   1.000
_cell.length_b   1.000
_cell.length_c   1.000
_cell.angle_alpha   90.00
_cell.angle_beta   90.00
_cell.angle_gamma   90.00
#
_symmetry.space_group_name_H-M   'P 1'
#
loop_
_entity.id
_entity.type
_entity.pdbx_description
1 polymer ?
#
loop_
_entity_poly.entity_id
_entity_poly.type
_entity_poly.pdbx_seq_one_letter_code
_entity_poly.pdbx_strand_id
1 'polypeptide(L)'
;MTSFLVKNKSKESYEQRISTEPITTQRCKLYAIKNFDHFVSETYDDRTTNDIIDELFILKTDNGQEFEDVLYDMLQEWINWNERKVIHPSTIRITFSNLRKYLFFRKIKTNEQDIGEFLRFSKIPKEEKH
;
A
#
# COMPACT_ATOMS: atom_id res chain seq x y z
N MET A 1 12.26 24.31 15.94
CA MET A 1 10.82 24.42 16.23
C MET A 1 10.05 23.70 15.14
N THR A 2 9.32 22.64 15.48
CA THR A 2 8.34 22.03 14.57
C THR A 2 7.08 22.90 14.53
N SER A 3 6.54 23.16 13.34
CA SER A 3 5.36 24.02 13.16
C SER A 3 4.12 23.40 13.79
N PHE A 4 3.28 24.20 14.47
CA PHE A 4 2.02 23.75 15.08
C PHE A 4 0.98 23.26 14.04
N LEU A 5 1.22 23.53 12.75
CA LEU A 5 0.40 23.05 11.64
C LEU A 5 0.80 21.65 11.15
N VAL A 6 1.97 21.14 11.57
CA VAL A 6 2.43 19.81 11.19
C VAL A 6 1.60 18.76 11.92
N LYS A 7 0.84 17.98 11.16
CA LYS A 7 0.07 16.85 11.68
C LYS A 7 0.78 15.54 11.37
N ASN A 8 0.93 14.69 12.39
CA ASN A 8 1.45 13.34 12.23
C ASN A 8 0.56 12.51 11.29
N LYS A 9 1.20 11.81 10.35
CA LYS A 9 0.53 10.94 9.38
C LYS A 9 0.62 9.52 9.90
N SER A 10 -0.34 9.13 10.74
CA SER A 10 -0.46 7.78 11.30
C SER A 10 -1.67 7.06 10.70
N LYS A 11 -1.87 5.80 11.08
CA LYS A 11 -3.07 5.04 10.70
C LYS A 11 -4.33 5.71 11.25
N GLU A 12 -4.32 6.11 12.52
CA GLU A 12 -5.44 6.75 13.21
C GLU A 12 -5.80 8.10 12.56
N SER A 13 -4.80 8.89 12.16
CA SER A 13 -5.09 10.17 11.48
C SER A 13 -5.57 9.97 10.04
N TYR A 14 -5.30 8.82 9.43
CA TYR A 14 -5.92 8.41 8.16
C TYR A 14 -7.37 7.96 8.36
N GLU A 15 -7.66 7.19 9.40
CA GLU A 15 -9.02 6.79 9.77
C GLU A 15 -9.92 8.00 10.01
N GLN A 16 -9.43 8.98 10.77
CA GLN A 16 -10.11 10.26 10.96
C GLN A 16 -10.34 10.99 9.64
N ARG A 17 -9.34 11.00 8.73
CA ARG A 17 -9.45 11.66 7.42
C ARG A 17 -10.56 11.07 6.56
N ILE A 18 -10.75 9.74 6.60
CA ILE A 18 -11.75 9.07 5.75
C ILE A 18 -13.11 8.94 6.44
N SER A 19 -13.24 9.35 7.71
CA SER A 19 -14.47 9.21 8.50
C SER A 19 -15.71 9.86 7.89
N THR A 20 -15.54 10.85 7.00
CA THR A 20 -16.62 11.54 6.29
C THR A 20 -17.01 10.90 4.96
N GLU A 21 -16.31 9.85 4.52
CA GLU A 21 -16.61 9.13 3.28
C GLU A 21 -17.75 8.11 3.47
N PRO A 22 -18.37 7.60 2.39
CA PRO A 22 -19.32 6.50 2.52
C PRO A 22 -18.73 5.29 3.24
N ILE A 23 -19.52 4.63 4.10
CA ILE A 23 -19.07 3.51 4.94
C ILE A 23 -18.38 2.40 4.11
N THR A 24 -18.93 2.09 2.93
CA THR A 24 -18.33 1.11 2.02
C THR A 24 -16.94 1.52 1.56
N THR A 25 -16.75 2.80 1.23
CA THR A 25 -15.44 3.34 0.84
C THR A 25 -14.45 3.29 1.99
N GLN A 26 -14.90 3.62 3.21
CA GLN A 26 -14.07 3.49 4.42
C GLN A 26 -13.61 2.04 4.60
N ARG A 27 -14.54 1.08 4.53
CA ARG A 27 -14.24 -0.35 4.65
C ARG A 27 -13.21 -0.82 3.62
N CYS A 28 -13.35 -0.43 2.35
CA CYS A 28 -12.40 -0.79 1.31
C CYS A 28 -10.98 -0.24 1.58
N LYS A 29 -10.89 0.98 2.10
CA LYS A 29 -9.60 1.59 2.44
C LYS A 29 -8.95 0.93 3.67
N LEU A 30 -9.73 0.68 4.71
CA LEU A 30 -9.24 0.01 5.92
C LEU A 30 -8.86 -1.45 5.64
N TYR A 31 -9.61 -2.12 4.76
CA TYR A 31 -9.26 -3.46 4.29
C TYR A 31 -7.89 -3.48 3.62
N ALA A 32 -7.57 -2.50 2.78
CA ALA A 32 -6.26 -2.42 2.14
C ALA A 32 -5.12 -2.25 3.14
N ILE A 33 -5.31 -1.44 4.18
CA ILE A 33 -4.32 -1.27 5.25
C ILE A 33 -4.17 -2.59 6.01
N LYS A 34 -5.28 -3.23 6.42
CA LYS A 34 -5.24 -4.51 7.14
C LYS A 34 -4.59 -5.63 6.33
N ASN A 35 -4.89 -5.70 5.03
CA ASN A 35 -4.28 -6.68 4.13
C ASN A 35 -2.76 -6.46 4.04
N PHE A 36 -2.31 -5.20 3.97
CA PHE A 36 -0.89 -4.86 4.01
C PHE A 36 -0.26 -5.19 5.38
N ASP A 37 -0.94 -4.88 6.49
CA ASP A 37 -0.49 -5.24 7.84
C ASP A 37 -0.24 -6.76 7.94
N HIS A 38 -1.12 -7.58 7.37
CA HIS A 38 -0.95 -9.04 7.32
C HIS A 38 0.24 -9.47 6.46
N PHE A 39 0.39 -8.90 5.27
CA PHE A 39 1.56 -9.15 4.42
C PHE A 39 2.85 -8.84 5.17
N VAL A 40 2.94 -7.68 5.82
CA VAL A 40 4.13 -7.29 6.56
C VAL A 40 4.42 -8.28 7.68
N SER A 41 3.41 -8.66 8.47
CA SER A 41 3.59 -9.62 9.57
C SER A 41 3.99 -11.03 9.13
N GLU A 42 3.61 -11.45 7.92
CA GLU A 42 3.97 -12.77 7.39
C GLU A 42 5.31 -12.77 6.62
N THR A 43 5.76 -11.61 6.14
CA THR A 43 6.92 -11.51 5.23
C THR A 43 8.15 -10.95 5.92
N TYR A 44 7.98 -10.05 6.88
CA TYR A 44 9.06 -9.37 7.59
C TYR A 44 8.94 -9.66 9.08
N ASP A 45 9.79 -10.56 9.56
CA ASP A 45 9.80 -11.04 10.95
C ASP A 45 9.74 -9.89 11.96
N ASP A 46 8.72 -9.92 12.82
CA ASP A 46 8.45 -8.95 13.89
C ASP A 46 8.36 -7.48 13.46
N ARG A 47 8.19 -7.20 12.16
CA ARG A 47 7.98 -5.84 11.66
C ARG A 47 6.50 -5.48 11.59
N THR A 48 6.26 -4.19 11.73
CA THR A 48 4.95 -3.56 11.55
C THR A 48 4.95 -2.70 10.29
N THR A 49 3.76 -2.39 9.79
CA THR A 49 3.58 -1.43 8.69
C THR A 49 4.23 -0.07 8.99
N ASN A 50 4.31 0.35 10.26
CA ASN A 50 5.01 1.58 10.61
C ASN A 50 6.52 1.44 10.42
N ASP A 51 7.12 0.32 10.86
CA ASP A 51 8.55 0.06 10.66
C ASP A 51 8.91 0.08 9.17
N ILE A 52 8.09 -0.55 8.33
CA ILE A 52 8.27 -0.53 6.87
C ILE A 52 8.19 0.88 6.30
N ILE A 53 7.22 1.69 6.75
CA ILE A 53 7.06 3.07 6.27
C ILE A 53 8.23 3.95 6.72
N ASP A 54 8.73 3.75 7.93
CA ASP A 54 9.85 4.51 8.46
C ASP A 54 11.16 4.14 7.74
N GLU A 55 11.38 2.85 7.46
CA GLU A 55 12.50 2.37 6.62
C GLU A 55 12.46 2.99 5.22
N LEU A 56 11.30 2.93 4.55
CA LEU A 56 11.10 3.55 3.25
C LEU A 56 11.33 5.07 3.28
N PHE A 57 11.04 5.73 4.40
CA PHE A 57 11.29 7.16 4.55
C PHE A 57 12.79 7.46 4.68
N ILE A 58 13.54 6.64 5.42
CA ILE A 58 15.00 6.75 5.56
C ILE A 58 15.69 6.55 4.21
N LEU A 59 15.33 5.49 3.48
CA LEU A 59 15.89 5.23 2.13
C LEU A 59 15.63 6.41 1.18
N LYS A 60 14.44 7.01 1.27
CA LYS A 60 14.09 8.17 0.46
C LYS A 60 14.92 9.42 0.77
N THR A 61 15.32 9.64 2.02
CA THR A 61 16.13 10.81 2.41
C THR A 61 17.61 10.61 2.08
N ASP A 62 18.10 9.38 2.20
CA ASP A 62 19.53 9.10 2.19
C ASP A 62 20.02 8.63 0.81
N ASN A 63 19.20 7.87 0.07
CA ASN A 63 19.57 7.29 -1.24
C ASN A 63 18.35 7.14 -2.17
N GLY A 64 17.91 8.25 -2.78
CA GLY A 64 16.63 8.33 -3.49
C GLY A 64 16.42 7.35 -4.67
N GLN A 65 17.48 6.79 -5.25
CA GLN A 65 17.34 5.79 -6.34
C GLN A 65 17.07 4.38 -5.79
N GLU A 66 17.71 4.00 -4.68
CA GLU A 66 17.47 2.73 -4.00
C GLU A 66 16.06 2.67 -3.40
N PHE A 67 15.50 3.82 -3.01
CA PHE A 67 14.12 3.91 -2.53
C PHE A 67 13.09 3.39 -3.55
N GLU A 68 13.21 3.75 -4.84
CA GLU A 68 12.23 3.34 -5.85
C GLU A 68 12.29 1.84 -6.09
N ASP A 69 13.50 1.29 -6.26
CA ASP A 69 13.71 -0.15 -6.45
C ASP A 69 13.12 -0.94 -5.26
N VAL A 70 13.49 -0.58 -4.03
CA VAL A 70 12.98 -1.25 -2.81
C VAL A 70 11.46 -1.13 -2.68
N LEU A 71 10.89 0.05 -2.98
CA LEU A 71 9.45 0.26 -2.90
C LEU A 71 8.70 -0.63 -3.90
N TYR A 72 9.12 -0.65 -5.16
CA TYR A 72 8.40 -1.40 -6.19
C TYR A 72 8.61 -2.91 -6.06
N ASP A 73 9.78 -3.37 -5.62
CA ASP A 73 10.02 -4.77 -5.30
C ASP A 73 9.11 -5.25 -4.16
N MET A 74 9.03 -4.51 -3.05
CA MET A 74 8.11 -4.81 -1.95
C MET A 74 6.64 -4.82 -2.40
N LEU A 75 6.24 -3.85 -3.23
CA LEU A 75 4.87 -3.80 -3.77
C LEU A 75 4.59 -4.99 -4.69
N GLN A 76 5.56 -5.46 -5.47
CA GLN A 76 5.43 -6.67 -6.28
C GLN A 76 5.34 -7.92 -5.38
N GLU A 77 6.13 -8.00 -4.31
CA GLU A 77 6.02 -9.07 -3.32
C GLU A 77 4.64 -9.12 -2.66
N TRP A 78 4.07 -7.97 -2.31
CA TRP A 78 2.71 -7.86 -1.78
C TRP A 78 1.65 -8.34 -2.78
N ILE A 79 1.81 -8.04 -4.08
CA ILE A 79 0.93 -8.56 -5.15
C ILE A 79 1.05 -10.09 -5.20
N ASN A 80 2.27 -10.62 -5.29
CA ASN A 80 2.55 -12.05 -5.36
C ASN A 80 2.01 -12.79 -4.12
N TRP A 81 2.14 -12.19 -2.93
CA TRP A 81 1.59 -12.75 -1.70
C TRP A 81 0.06 -12.87 -1.74
N ASN A 82 -0.65 -11.86 -2.24
CA ASN A 82 -2.11 -11.94 -2.41
C ASN A 82 -2.51 -12.98 -3.47
N GLU A 83 -1.77 -13.10 -4.56
CA GLU A 83 -2.01 -14.13 -5.59
C GLU A 83 -1.83 -15.54 -5.02
N ARG A 84 -0.79 -15.78 -4.20
CA ARG A 84 -0.57 -17.06 -3.50
C ARG A 84 -1.69 -17.38 -2.50
N LYS A 85 -2.34 -16.37 -1.93
CA LYS A 85 -3.55 -16.51 -1.08
C LYS A 85 -4.83 -16.68 -1.91
N VAL A 86 -4.71 -16.83 -3.24
CA VAL A 86 -5.82 -17.06 -4.19
C VAL A 86 -6.84 -15.93 -4.18
N ILE A 87 -6.39 -14.69 -3.92
CA ILE A 87 -7.25 -13.51 -4.01
C ILE A 87 -7.50 -13.18 -5.47
N HIS A 88 -8.76 -12.92 -5.82
CA HIS A 88 -9.14 -12.61 -7.20
C HIS A 88 -8.40 -11.36 -7.74
N PRO A 89 -7.88 -11.35 -8.98
CA PRO A 89 -7.07 -10.24 -9.51
C PRO A 89 -7.76 -8.87 -9.46
N SER A 90 -9.07 -8.80 -9.69
CA SER A 90 -9.83 -7.54 -9.56
C SER A 90 -9.79 -7.00 -8.12
N THR A 91 -9.88 -7.88 -7.12
CA THR A 91 -9.79 -7.51 -5.71
C THR A 91 -8.39 -7.02 -5.37
N ILE A 92 -7.34 -7.67 -5.88
CA ILE A 92 -5.95 -7.23 -5.68
C ILE A 92 -5.77 -5.80 -6.22
N ARG A 93 -6.25 -5.52 -7.44
CA ARG A 93 -6.16 -4.17 -8.05
C ARG A 93 -6.91 -3.09 -7.26
N ILE A 94 -8.11 -3.39 -6.78
CA ILE A 94 -8.89 -2.45 -5.94
C ILE A 94 -8.18 -2.21 -4.61
N THR A 95 -7.70 -3.27 -3.98
CA THR A 95 -6.93 -3.21 -2.72
C THR A 95 -5.66 -2.38 -2.90
N PHE A 96 -4.91 -2.61 -3.99
CA PHE A 96 -3.70 -1.86 -4.34
C PHE A 96 -4.00 -0.37 -4.53
N SER A 97 -5.06 -0.01 -5.25
CA SER A 97 -5.46 1.38 -5.45
C SER A 97 -5.74 2.10 -4.11
N ASN A 98 -6.35 1.40 -3.16
CA ASN A 98 -6.60 1.94 -1.82
C ASN A 98 -5.32 1.98 -0.96
N LEU A 99 -4.46 0.98 -1.05
CA LEU A 99 -3.15 0.96 -0.39
C LEU A 99 -2.28 2.14 -0.86
N ARG A 100 -2.22 2.40 -2.18
CA ARG A 100 -1.52 3.57 -2.76
C ARG A 100 -1.97 4.89 -2.14
N LYS A 101 -3.27 5.06 -1.92
CA LYS A 101 -3.82 6.28 -1.26
C LYS A 101 -3.36 6.41 0.19
N TYR A 102 -3.25 5.29 0.90
CA TYR A 102 -2.73 5.28 2.26
C TYR A 102 -1.23 5.59 2.30
N LEU A 103 -0.42 4.93 1.46
CA LEU A 103 1.02 5.21 1.33
C LEU A 103 1.28 6.69 0.96
N PHE A 104 0.49 7.25 0.03
CA PHE A 104 0.58 8.66 -0.34
C PHE A 104 0.29 9.58 0.85
N PHE A 105 -0.73 9.27 1.66
CA PHE A 105 -1.00 10.00 2.90
C PHE A 105 0.18 9.95 3.87
N ARG A 106 0.85 8.80 3.93
CA ARG A 106 2.09 8.53 4.68
C ARG A 106 3.36 9.08 4.02
N LYS A 107 3.24 9.88 2.94
CA LYS A 107 4.33 10.55 2.20
C LYS A 107 5.20 9.65 1.31
N ILE A 108 4.81 8.39 1.16
CA ILE A 108 5.38 7.45 0.18
C ILE A 108 4.58 7.58 -1.12
N LYS A 109 5.22 8.10 -2.17
CA LYS A 109 4.55 8.36 -3.45
C LYS A 109 4.96 7.28 -4.46
N THR A 110 4.03 6.91 -5.33
CA THR A 110 4.29 6.06 -6.50
C THR A 110 3.88 6.80 -7.76
N ASN A 111 4.65 6.63 -8.84
CA ASN A 111 4.37 7.14 -10.17
C ASN A 111 3.53 6.11 -10.96
N GLU A 112 2.65 6.59 -11.83
CA GLU A 112 1.84 5.73 -12.69
C GLU A 112 2.64 5.02 -13.77
N GLN A 113 3.69 5.67 -14.30
CA GLN A 113 4.60 5.06 -15.26
C GLN A 113 5.32 3.87 -14.64
N ASP A 114 5.97 4.08 -13.50
CA ASP A 114 6.68 3.04 -12.75
C ASP A 114 5.77 1.89 -12.31
N ILE A 115 4.53 2.19 -11.89
CA ILE A 115 3.54 1.13 -11.61
C ILE A 115 3.33 0.24 -12.85
N GLY A 116 3.23 0.84 -14.04
CA GLY A 116 3.08 0.09 -15.29
C GLY A 116 4.34 -0.70 -15.66
N GLU A 117 5.52 -0.13 -15.44
CA GLU A 117 6.80 -0.73 -15.81
C GLU A 117 7.25 -1.83 -14.85
N PHE A 118 7.13 -1.62 -13.54
CA PHE A 118 7.67 -2.52 -12.52
C PHE A 118 6.64 -3.48 -11.94
N LEU A 119 5.37 -3.10 -11.84
CA LEU A 119 4.35 -3.98 -11.25
C LEU A 119 3.67 -4.87 -12.28
N ARG A 120 3.42 -6.11 -11.91
CA ARG A 120 2.75 -7.15 -12.69
C ARG A 120 1.58 -7.69 -11.89
N PHE A 121 0.38 -7.47 -12.41
CA PHE A 121 -0.86 -8.01 -11.87
C PHE A 121 -1.35 -9.13 -12.78
N SER A 122 -1.80 -10.25 -12.21
CA SER A 122 -2.45 -11.31 -12.97
C SER A 122 -3.61 -10.82 -13.85
N LYS A 123 -3.79 -11.52 -14.98
CA LYS A 123 -4.92 -11.28 -15.88
C LYS A 123 -6.22 -11.67 -15.19
N ILE A 124 -7.26 -10.86 -15.39
CA ILE A 124 -8.60 -11.20 -14.93
C ILE A 124 -9.10 -12.35 -15.83
N PRO A 125 -9.48 -13.52 -15.29
CA PRO A 125 -10.09 -14.57 -16.07
C PRO A 125 -11.35 -14.02 -16.77
N LYS A 126 -11.53 -14.32 -18.06
CA LYS A 126 -12.80 -14.00 -18.71
C LYS A 126 -13.85 -14.93 -18.11
N GLU A 127 -14.91 -14.37 -17.55
CA GLU A 127 -16.09 -15.17 -17.17
C GLU A 127 -16.62 -15.84 -18.45
N GLU A 128 -16.62 -17.17 -18.46
CA GLU A 128 -17.37 -17.91 -19.47
C GLU A 128 -18.85 -17.60 -19.21
N LYS A 129 -19.48 -16.90 -20.16
CA LYS A 129 -20.92 -16.67 -20.12
C LYS A 129 -21.61 -18.03 -20.24
N HIS A 130 -22.21 -18.52 -19.16
CA HIS A 130 -23.17 -19.62 -19.17
C HIS A 130 -24.54 -19.15 -19.67
#